data_AF-A0A7X0YJA4-F1
#
_entry.id   AF-A0A7X0YJA4-F1
#
_cell.length_a   1.000
_cell.length_b   1.000
_cell.length_c   1.000
_cell.angle_alpha   90.00
_cell.angle_beta   90.00
_cell.angle_gamma   90.00
#
_symmetry.space_group_name_H-M   'P 1'
#
loop_
_entity.id
_entity.type
_entity.pdbx_description
1 polymer ?
#
loop_
_entity_poly.entity_id
_entity_poly.type
_entity_poly.pdbx_seq_one_letter_code
_entity_poly.pdbx_strand_id
1 'polypeptide(L)'
;MSKIEGVEKITEDFMMEIIPNAASTMEIVFDWEFSDDGADDILAICGNDVAMVVMEYDKHLEAALKERGTPYQYSGHEIFVQMPSLRDAEFLIGGFYVTEGVSSMSVFLMKEAQPKLLKVQHKKKTEWQPHFYLQDEGIVLFLMDDQAVALVCGQNDTVTKDFVAVAKRRLAGERVPLIDTLGEAEPLEITDELLIDLNLPVSATFESVTGKVLSDPSIIKESRARGEINAIYTDELVQVITSEDLDDFFKKEKISFRKENGWLVSEAIPEEKRERILSRCHNEALIELTFLFYGSTPKVSYEKKQNQRFWNKLMSSHFHPVFELNDGGKCVVLALDGQVAICYE
;
A
#
# COMPACT_ATOMS: atom_id res chain seq x y z
N MET A 1 32.11 25.62 -1.67
CA MET A 1 32.45 24.55 -2.63
C MET A 1 31.16 23.78 -2.90
N SER A 2 30.94 23.29 -4.12
CA SER A 2 29.74 22.49 -4.45
C SER A 2 29.85 21.15 -3.73
N LYS A 3 28.82 20.76 -2.97
CA LYS A 3 28.74 19.44 -2.31
C LYS A 3 28.36 18.30 -3.26
N ILE A 4 27.97 18.64 -4.50
CA ILE A 4 27.73 17.70 -5.59
C ILE A 4 28.96 17.70 -6.50
N GLU A 5 29.60 16.54 -6.67
CA GLU A 5 30.77 16.33 -7.54
C GLU A 5 30.37 16.06 -8.98
N GLY A 6 29.29 15.29 -9.15
CA GLY A 6 28.84 14.79 -10.45
C GLY A 6 27.33 14.71 -10.53
N VAL A 7 26.82 14.92 -11.75
CA VAL A 7 25.45 14.56 -12.09
C VAL A 7 25.51 13.78 -13.39
N GLU A 8 25.17 12.49 -13.34
CA GLU A 8 25.20 11.60 -14.50
C GLU A 8 23.79 11.11 -14.83
N LYS A 9 23.47 11.00 -16.11
CA LYS A 9 22.19 10.40 -16.52
C LYS A 9 22.38 8.90 -16.60
N ILE A 10 21.59 8.16 -15.84
CA ILE A 10 21.58 6.70 -15.91
C ILE A 10 20.74 6.27 -17.12
N THR A 11 21.33 5.45 -17.99
CA THR A 11 20.69 4.93 -19.20
C THR A 11 20.47 3.43 -19.17
N GLU A 12 20.80 2.77 -18.05
CA GLU A 12 20.65 1.32 -17.90
C GLU A 12 19.22 0.93 -17.49
N ASP A 13 18.62 0.00 -18.24
CA ASP A 13 17.23 -0.43 -18.07
C ASP A 13 16.93 -1.06 -16.70
N PHE A 14 17.93 -1.67 -16.05
CA PHE A 14 17.76 -2.37 -14.76
C PHE A 14 17.35 -1.43 -13.61
N MET A 15 17.76 -0.15 -13.66
CA MET A 15 17.42 0.85 -12.64
C MET A 15 16.04 1.49 -12.89
N MET A 16 15.47 1.32 -14.09
CA MET A 16 14.10 1.77 -14.39
C MET A 16 13.02 0.84 -13.80
N GLU A 17 13.40 -0.29 -13.19
CA GLU A 17 12.47 -1.19 -12.49
C GLU A 17 12.14 -0.74 -11.05
N ILE A 18 12.87 0.24 -10.50
CA ILE A 18 12.68 0.72 -9.11
C ILE A 18 11.33 1.42 -8.95
N ILE A 19 11.00 2.33 -9.88
CA ILE A 19 9.69 3.01 -9.92
C ILE A 19 9.09 2.83 -11.33
N PRO A 20 8.01 2.04 -11.52
CA PRO A 20 7.58 1.57 -12.84
C PRO A 20 7.26 2.64 -13.90
N ASN A 21 6.97 3.88 -13.51
CA ASN A 21 6.71 4.99 -14.43
C ASN A 21 7.76 6.11 -14.39
N ALA A 22 8.91 5.88 -13.75
CA ALA A 22 10.06 6.76 -13.91
C ALA A 22 10.60 6.60 -15.34
N ALA A 23 10.69 7.71 -16.08
CA ALA A 23 11.23 7.73 -17.44
C ALA A 23 12.57 8.48 -17.54
N SER A 24 13.03 9.04 -16.42
CA SER A 24 14.32 9.71 -16.30
C SER A 24 14.90 9.44 -14.91
N THR A 25 16.16 9.03 -14.89
CA THR A 25 16.93 8.82 -13.66
C THR A 25 18.23 9.59 -13.77
N MET A 26 18.48 10.47 -12.78
CA MET A 26 19.74 11.20 -12.65
C MET A 26 20.45 10.76 -11.39
N GLU A 27 21.71 10.37 -11.53
CA GLU A 27 22.59 10.10 -10.42
C GLU A 27 23.18 11.42 -9.92
N ILE A 28 23.03 11.69 -8.63
CA ILE A 28 23.76 12.75 -7.92
C ILE A 28 24.87 12.06 -7.13
N VAL A 29 26.12 12.35 -7.48
CA VAL A 29 27.29 11.92 -6.71
C VAL A 29 27.69 13.04 -5.75
N PHE A 30 27.70 12.72 -4.47
CA PHE A 30 28.13 13.61 -3.41
C PHE A 30 29.62 13.46 -3.15
N ASP A 31 30.27 14.55 -2.73
CA ASP A 31 31.68 14.57 -2.29
C ASP A 31 31.79 13.93 -0.90
N TRP A 32 31.51 12.63 -0.83
CA TRP A 32 31.59 11.84 0.38
C TRP A 32 32.68 10.80 0.22
N GLU A 33 33.94 11.23 0.16
CA GLU A 33 35.00 10.24 0.33
C GLU A 33 34.91 9.58 1.72
N PHE A 34 34.51 10.30 2.80
CA PHE A 34 34.31 9.75 4.16
C PHE A 34 33.54 10.71 5.12
N SER A 35 32.32 11.17 4.82
CA SER A 35 31.66 12.21 5.64
C SER A 35 30.47 11.71 6.48
N ASP A 36 30.49 12.02 7.78
CA ASP A 36 29.38 11.89 8.74
C ASP A 36 28.16 12.81 8.38
N ASP A 37 28.27 13.65 7.33
CA ASP A 37 27.31 14.70 6.96
C ASP A 37 26.32 14.29 5.83
N GLY A 38 26.42 13.07 5.29
CA GLY A 38 25.63 12.68 4.10
C GLY A 38 24.12 12.64 4.32
N ALA A 39 23.71 12.21 5.52
CA ALA A 39 22.33 12.28 5.97
C ALA A 39 21.79 13.72 5.98
N ASP A 40 22.58 14.66 6.49
CA ASP A 40 22.20 16.07 6.61
C ASP A 40 22.05 16.72 5.23
N ASP A 41 22.85 16.30 4.25
CA ASP A 41 22.75 16.76 2.87
C ASP A 41 21.50 16.21 2.16
N ILE A 42 21.16 14.94 2.36
CA ILE A 42 19.89 14.38 1.86
C ILE A 42 18.71 15.10 2.54
N LEU A 43 18.76 15.31 3.85
CA LEU A 43 17.72 16.05 4.58
C LEU A 43 17.62 17.50 4.13
N ALA A 44 18.73 18.16 3.79
CA ALA A 44 18.72 19.51 3.23
C ALA A 44 18.06 19.55 1.84
N ILE A 45 18.23 18.50 1.03
CA ILE A 45 17.59 18.37 -0.29
C ILE A 45 16.09 18.09 -0.12
N CYS A 46 15.70 17.15 0.75
CA CYS A 46 14.31 16.73 0.96
C CYS A 46 13.48 17.77 1.73
N GLY A 47 14.07 18.41 2.75
CA GLY A 47 13.39 19.37 3.61
C GLY A 47 12.10 18.83 4.24
N ASN A 48 11.07 19.69 4.33
CA ASN A 48 9.72 19.31 4.76
C ASN A 48 8.88 18.69 3.64
N ASP A 49 9.47 18.38 2.49
CA ASP A 49 8.74 17.95 1.30
C ASP A 49 8.60 16.43 1.24
N VAL A 50 9.07 15.69 2.24
CA VAL A 50 8.92 14.23 2.30
C VAL A 50 7.46 13.87 2.47
N ALA A 51 6.88 13.29 1.42
CA ALA A 51 5.50 12.85 1.42
C ALA A 51 5.38 11.37 1.76
N MET A 52 6.35 10.55 1.37
CA MET A 52 6.37 9.14 1.73
C MET A 52 7.79 8.58 1.74
N VAL A 53 8.09 7.71 2.70
CA VAL A 53 9.32 6.91 2.72
C VAL A 53 8.95 5.44 2.58
N VAL A 54 9.56 4.75 1.62
CA VAL A 54 9.39 3.31 1.40
C VAL A 54 10.73 2.61 1.63
N MET A 55 10.71 1.55 2.42
CA MET A 55 11.88 0.71 2.71
C MET A 55 11.48 -0.75 2.73
N GLU A 56 12.41 -1.66 2.50
CA GLU A 56 12.18 -3.07 2.78
C GLU A 56 11.86 -3.30 4.26
N TYR A 57 11.00 -4.28 4.53
CA TYR A 57 10.64 -4.66 5.88
C TYR A 57 11.86 -5.21 6.63
N ASP A 58 12.20 -4.52 7.70
CA ASP A 58 13.11 -4.99 8.72
C ASP A 58 12.45 -4.99 10.11
N LYS A 59 12.81 -5.98 10.95
CA LYS A 59 12.23 -6.13 12.29
C LYS A 59 12.67 -5.01 13.25
N HIS A 60 13.89 -4.53 13.12
CA HIS A 60 14.41 -3.42 13.92
C HIS A 60 13.74 -2.11 13.49
N LEU A 61 13.56 -1.89 12.18
CA LEU A 61 12.81 -0.75 11.65
C LEU A 61 11.40 -0.69 12.22
N GLU A 62 10.66 -1.79 12.08
CA GLU A 62 9.30 -1.90 12.60
C GLU A 62 9.23 -1.61 14.11
N ALA A 63 10.15 -2.18 14.89
CA ALA A 63 10.19 -1.99 16.32
C ALA A 63 10.43 -0.52 16.69
N ALA A 64 11.37 0.14 16.00
CA ALA A 64 11.68 1.55 16.21
C ALA A 64 10.50 2.46 15.84
N LEU A 65 9.81 2.20 14.72
CA LEU A 65 8.60 2.94 14.34
C LEU A 65 7.48 2.79 15.38
N LYS A 66 7.27 1.58 15.91
CA LYS A 66 6.30 1.32 16.97
C LYS A 66 6.65 2.05 18.27
N GLU A 67 7.92 2.02 18.68
CA GLU A 67 8.38 2.71 19.89
C GLU A 67 8.17 4.23 19.80
N ARG A 68 8.39 4.79 18.61
CA ARG A 68 8.21 6.21 18.34
C ARG A 68 6.74 6.62 18.14
N GLY A 69 5.85 5.66 17.91
CA GLY A 69 4.46 5.92 17.56
C GLY A 69 4.30 6.51 16.16
N THR A 70 5.27 6.30 15.27
CA THR A 70 5.21 6.75 13.87
C THR A 70 4.22 5.86 13.11
N PRO A 71 3.17 6.40 12.48
CA PRO A 71 2.25 5.62 11.66
C PRO A 71 2.94 5.10 10.39
N TYR A 72 2.65 3.86 10.00
CA TYR A 72 3.15 3.26 8.76
C TYR A 72 2.20 2.14 8.28
N GLN A 73 2.31 1.79 7.01
CA GLN A 73 1.62 0.66 6.37
C GLN A 73 2.66 -0.34 5.84
N TYR A 74 2.33 -1.62 5.67
CA TYR A 74 3.09 -2.52 4.80
C TYR A 74 2.37 -2.78 3.49
N SER A 75 3.16 -3.08 2.47
CA SER A 75 2.69 -3.75 1.25
C SER A 75 3.74 -4.78 0.87
N GLY A 76 3.35 -6.04 0.72
CA GLY A 76 4.29 -7.13 0.43
C GLY A 76 5.43 -7.22 1.46
N HIS A 77 6.65 -6.90 1.03
CA HIS A 77 7.86 -6.89 1.84
C HIS A 77 8.37 -5.48 2.15
N GLU A 78 7.55 -4.45 2.01
CA GLU A 78 7.94 -3.05 2.17
C GLU A 78 7.14 -2.35 3.28
N ILE A 79 7.75 -1.40 3.97
CA ILE A 79 7.16 -0.46 4.92
C ILE A 79 6.99 0.90 4.23
N PHE A 80 5.81 1.48 4.37
CA PHE A 80 5.40 2.79 3.85
C PHE A 80 5.15 3.72 5.03
N VAL A 81 5.99 4.73 5.18
CA VAL A 81 5.77 5.82 6.13
C VAL A 81 5.20 7.00 5.36
N GLN A 82 3.87 7.13 5.41
CA GLN A 82 3.09 8.19 4.77
C GLN A 82 3.13 9.47 5.59
N MET A 83 3.34 10.60 4.92
CA MET A 83 3.42 11.95 5.49
C MET A 83 4.19 12.01 6.82
N PRO A 84 5.46 11.53 6.85
CA PRO A 84 6.23 11.50 8.09
C PRO A 84 6.37 12.92 8.65
N SER A 85 6.34 13.03 9.99
CA SER A 85 6.76 14.29 10.63
C SER A 85 8.23 14.56 10.28
N LEU A 86 8.68 15.82 10.33
CA LEU A 86 10.09 16.16 10.10
C LEU A 86 11.02 15.31 10.97
N ARG A 87 10.66 15.10 12.24
CA ARG A 87 11.42 14.26 13.19
C ARG A 87 11.48 12.79 12.77
N ASP A 88 10.45 12.28 12.10
CA ASP A 88 10.42 10.91 11.60
C ASP A 88 11.19 10.79 10.29
N ALA A 89 11.11 11.77 9.39
CA ALA A 89 11.94 11.84 8.20
C ALA A 89 13.44 11.90 8.56
N GLU A 90 13.82 12.75 9.52
CA GLU A 90 15.18 12.82 10.07
C GLU A 90 15.64 11.47 10.65
N PHE A 91 14.76 10.81 11.41
CA PHE A 91 15.07 9.50 11.98
C PHE A 91 15.25 8.42 10.89
N LEU A 92 14.38 8.39 9.89
CA LEU A 92 14.42 7.38 8.85
C LEU A 92 15.63 7.57 7.94
N ILE A 93 15.78 8.77 7.38
CA ILE A 93 16.82 9.10 6.40
C ILE A 93 18.18 9.21 7.08
N GLY A 94 18.27 9.95 8.19
CA GLY A 94 19.57 10.19 8.83
C GLY A 94 19.94 9.17 9.90
N GLY A 95 18.94 8.70 10.66
CA GLY A 95 19.16 7.72 11.72
C GLY A 95 19.23 6.30 11.19
N PHE A 96 18.19 5.82 10.52
CA PHE A 96 18.00 4.39 10.26
C PHE A 96 18.74 3.92 9.01
N TYR A 97 18.61 4.63 7.89
CA TYR A 97 19.31 4.29 6.63
C TYR A 97 20.83 4.20 6.84
N VAL A 98 21.41 5.18 7.53
CA VAL A 98 22.87 5.28 7.73
C VAL A 98 23.41 4.28 8.75
N THR A 99 22.66 3.98 9.82
CA THR A 99 23.21 3.20 10.94
C THR A 99 22.91 1.70 10.88
N GLU A 100 21.82 1.29 10.23
CA GLU A 100 21.35 -0.11 10.25
C GLU A 100 21.57 -0.84 8.91
N GLY A 101 22.19 -0.18 7.92
CA GLY A 101 22.59 -0.82 6.65
C GLY A 101 21.39 -1.25 5.80
N VAL A 102 20.46 -0.32 5.55
CA VAL A 102 19.29 -0.56 4.71
C VAL A 102 19.73 -0.74 3.25
N SER A 103 19.27 -1.83 2.61
CA SER A 103 19.60 -2.16 1.22
C SER A 103 19.22 -1.04 0.25
N SER A 104 18.02 -0.48 0.43
CA SER A 104 17.54 0.68 -0.33
C SER A 104 16.41 1.42 0.38
N MET A 105 16.27 2.70 0.03
CA MET A 105 15.17 3.56 0.49
C MET A 105 14.64 4.41 -0.67
N SER A 106 13.33 4.45 -0.83
CA SER A 106 12.66 5.39 -1.74
C SER A 106 12.03 6.52 -0.95
N VAL A 107 12.43 7.76 -1.20
CA VAL A 107 11.87 8.97 -0.60
C VAL A 107 11.07 9.72 -1.66
N PHE A 108 9.74 9.64 -1.57
CA PHE A 108 8.82 10.38 -2.43
C PHE A 108 8.66 11.79 -1.89
N LEU A 109 8.88 12.77 -2.77
CA LEU A 109 8.80 14.19 -2.44
C LEU A 109 7.49 14.78 -2.99
N MET A 110 6.93 15.73 -2.25
CA MET A 110 5.69 16.48 -2.52
C MET A 110 4.41 15.66 -2.46
N LYS A 111 4.37 14.47 -3.07
CA LYS A 111 3.20 13.59 -3.04
C LYS A 111 3.60 12.17 -2.72
N GLU A 112 2.71 11.46 -2.05
CA GLU A 112 2.82 10.01 -1.90
C GLU A 112 2.77 9.34 -3.28
N ALA A 113 3.19 8.10 -3.37
CA ALA A 113 3.03 7.35 -4.60
C ALA A 113 1.54 7.10 -4.89
N GLN A 114 1.16 7.09 -6.16
CA GLN A 114 -0.15 6.55 -6.54
C GLN A 114 -0.04 5.03 -6.58
N PRO A 115 -0.75 4.29 -5.71
CA PRO A 115 -0.82 2.85 -5.85
C PRO A 115 -1.62 2.51 -7.12
N LYS A 116 -1.12 1.55 -7.90
CA LYS A 116 -1.80 0.98 -9.08
C LYS A 116 -1.73 -0.53 -9.04
N LEU A 117 -2.80 -1.19 -9.48
CA LEU A 117 -2.80 -2.64 -9.68
C LEU A 117 -2.38 -2.94 -11.12
N LEU A 118 -1.27 -3.68 -11.28
CA LEU A 118 -0.82 -4.16 -12.58
C LEU A 118 -1.03 -5.67 -12.67
N LYS A 119 -1.49 -6.11 -13.84
CA LYS A 119 -1.60 -7.52 -14.18
C LYS A 119 -0.26 -8.00 -14.73
N VAL A 120 0.52 -8.68 -13.88
CA VAL A 120 1.89 -9.11 -14.19
C VAL A 120 1.92 -10.60 -14.51
N GLN A 121 2.70 -10.98 -15.53
CA GLN A 121 2.88 -12.37 -15.94
C GLN A 121 4.15 -12.97 -15.31
N HIS A 122 3.99 -13.71 -14.21
CA HIS A 122 5.09 -14.48 -13.62
C HIS A 122 5.12 -15.91 -14.16
N LYS A 123 6.10 -16.18 -15.03
CA LYS A 123 6.28 -17.49 -15.70
C LYS A 123 4.98 -17.90 -16.44
N LYS A 124 4.24 -18.87 -15.89
CA LYS A 124 2.99 -19.42 -16.46
C LYS A 124 1.73 -18.97 -15.71
N LYS A 125 1.84 -18.06 -14.74
CA LYS A 125 0.71 -17.53 -13.96
C LYS A 125 0.63 -16.02 -14.13
N THR A 126 -0.59 -15.53 -14.23
CA THR A 126 -0.90 -14.10 -14.23
C THR A 126 -1.39 -13.73 -12.84
N GLU A 127 -0.84 -12.67 -12.27
CA GLU A 127 -1.13 -12.22 -10.90
C GLU A 127 -1.31 -10.69 -10.90
N TRP A 128 -2.23 -10.19 -10.08
CA TRP A 128 -2.42 -8.76 -9.87
C TRP A 128 -1.55 -8.32 -8.70
N GLN A 129 -0.71 -7.32 -8.91
CA GLN A 129 0.19 -6.80 -7.87
C GLN A 129 0.07 -5.27 -7.74
N PRO A 130 0.07 -4.75 -6.50
CA PRO A 130 0.17 -3.31 -6.28
C PRO A 130 1.58 -2.84 -6.63
N HIS A 131 1.66 -1.73 -7.37
CA HIS A 131 2.88 -1.01 -7.68
C HIS A 131 2.70 0.47 -7.34
N PHE A 132 3.80 1.15 -7.03
CA PHE A 132 3.80 2.53 -6.58
C PHE A 132 4.35 3.44 -7.67
N TYR A 133 3.52 4.36 -8.16
CA TYR A 133 3.83 5.21 -9.30
C TYR A 133 4.11 6.65 -8.84
N LEU A 134 5.04 7.32 -9.52
CA LEU A 134 5.21 8.77 -9.42
C LEU A 134 3.93 9.49 -9.85
N GLN A 135 3.47 10.43 -9.05
CA GLN A 135 2.35 11.32 -9.38
C GLN A 135 2.86 12.62 -10.00
N ASP A 136 2.22 13.11 -11.07
CA ASP A 136 2.51 14.41 -11.70
C ASP A 136 4.03 14.68 -11.91
N GLU A 137 4.51 15.86 -11.51
CA GLU A 137 5.92 16.26 -11.50
C GLU A 137 6.68 15.70 -10.27
N GLY A 138 6.21 14.59 -9.71
CA GLY A 138 6.77 13.97 -8.53
C GLY A 138 8.21 13.50 -8.73
N ILE A 139 8.98 13.61 -7.66
CA ILE A 139 10.36 13.14 -7.57
C ILE A 139 10.43 12.03 -6.53
N VAL A 140 11.13 10.96 -6.87
CA VAL A 140 11.62 9.98 -5.90
C VAL A 140 13.12 10.10 -5.82
N LEU A 141 13.64 10.18 -4.60
CA LEU A 141 15.03 9.90 -4.32
C LEU A 141 15.16 8.43 -3.95
N PHE A 142 15.82 7.66 -4.79
CA PHE A 142 16.21 6.30 -4.46
C PHE A 142 17.64 6.28 -3.95
N LEU A 143 17.79 5.83 -2.71
CA LEU A 143 19.05 5.72 -1.98
C LEU A 143 19.43 4.23 -1.94
N MET A 144 20.65 3.88 -2.35
CA MET A 144 21.18 2.51 -2.35
C MET A 144 22.51 2.42 -1.62
N ASP A 145 22.61 1.50 -0.66
CA ASP A 145 23.83 1.13 0.08
C ASP A 145 24.63 2.34 0.62
N ASP A 146 25.79 2.10 1.22
CA ASP A 146 26.75 3.09 1.73
C ASP A 146 27.35 4.06 0.67
N GLN A 147 26.78 4.09 -0.54
CA GLN A 147 27.34 4.79 -1.68
C GLN A 147 27.00 6.27 -1.58
N ALA A 148 27.95 7.12 -1.97
CA ALA A 148 27.84 8.58 -2.00
C ALA A 148 26.85 9.10 -3.06
N VAL A 149 25.75 8.39 -3.28
CA VAL A 149 24.93 8.51 -4.48
C VAL A 149 23.44 8.50 -4.13
N ALA A 150 22.71 9.48 -4.67
CA ALA A 150 21.25 9.44 -4.70
C ALA A 150 20.77 9.43 -6.15
N LEU A 151 19.85 8.51 -6.47
CA LEU A 151 19.18 8.51 -7.76
C LEU A 151 17.92 9.37 -7.68
N VAL A 152 17.87 10.40 -8.51
CA VAL A 152 16.68 11.23 -8.71
C VAL A 152 15.86 10.63 -9.85
N CYS A 153 14.73 10.03 -9.49
CA CYS A 153 13.79 9.43 -10.42
C CYS A 153 12.62 10.41 -10.68
N GLY A 154 12.30 10.63 -11.95
CA GLY A 154 11.19 11.48 -12.38
C GLY A 154 10.51 10.94 -13.65
N GLN A 155 9.32 11.45 -13.96
CA GLN A 155 8.58 11.04 -15.15
C GLN A 155 9.21 11.52 -16.47
N ASN A 156 10.14 12.48 -16.43
CA ASN A 156 10.86 12.97 -17.60
C ASN A 156 12.13 13.76 -17.23
N ASP A 157 12.98 14.02 -18.23
CA ASP A 157 14.26 14.72 -18.08
C ASP A 157 14.14 16.18 -17.60
N THR A 158 13.02 16.85 -17.84
CA THR A 158 12.84 18.25 -17.42
C THR A 158 12.68 18.29 -15.90
N VAL A 159 11.79 17.45 -15.38
CA VAL A 159 11.48 17.35 -13.95
C VAL A 159 12.73 16.97 -13.13
N THR A 160 13.52 15.99 -13.59
CA THR A 160 14.75 15.59 -12.88
C THR A 160 15.84 16.67 -12.93
N LYS A 161 16.00 17.39 -14.05
CA LYS A 161 16.96 18.52 -14.16
C LYS A 161 16.58 19.70 -13.27
N ASP A 162 15.31 20.05 -13.26
CA ASP A 162 14.80 21.15 -12.44
C ASP A 162 14.98 20.83 -10.96
N PHE A 163 14.69 19.59 -10.55
CA PHE A 163 14.98 19.11 -9.21
C PHE A 163 16.47 19.19 -8.85
N VAL A 164 17.38 18.73 -9.72
CA VAL A 164 18.83 18.80 -9.48
C VAL A 164 19.28 20.25 -9.28
N ALA A 165 18.69 21.21 -10.01
CA ALA A 165 18.98 22.63 -9.83
C ALA A 165 18.50 23.15 -8.46
N VAL A 166 17.32 22.72 -8.01
CA VAL A 166 16.81 23.02 -6.66
C VAL A 166 17.70 22.39 -5.59
N ALA A 167 18.09 21.13 -5.73
CA ALA A 167 18.97 20.42 -4.80
C ALA A 167 20.31 21.15 -4.61
N LYS A 168 20.94 21.60 -5.71
CA LYS A 168 22.18 22.41 -5.65
C LYS A 168 22.02 23.69 -4.84
N ARG A 169 20.88 24.38 -4.97
CA ARG A 169 20.59 25.62 -4.24
C ARG A 169 20.31 25.33 -2.76
N ARG A 170 19.56 24.27 -2.45
CA ARG A 170 19.28 23.84 -1.08
C ARG A 170 20.56 23.44 -0.33
N LEU A 171 21.45 22.69 -0.95
CA LEU A 171 22.77 22.36 -0.39
C LEU A 171 23.67 23.58 -0.19
N ALA A 172 23.45 24.67 -0.94
CA ALA A 172 24.12 25.95 -0.71
C ALA A 172 23.49 26.77 0.44
N GLY A 173 22.46 26.24 1.11
CA GLY A 173 21.74 26.88 2.21
C GLY A 173 20.58 27.78 1.77
N GLU A 174 20.20 27.78 0.49
CA GLU A 174 19.04 28.55 0.02
C GLU A 174 17.73 27.83 0.38
N ARG A 175 16.74 28.60 0.87
CA ARG A 175 15.37 28.12 1.05
C ARG A 175 14.60 28.29 -0.25
N VAL A 176 14.46 27.21 -1.00
CA VAL A 176 13.76 27.19 -2.29
C VAL A 176 12.67 26.11 -2.22
N PRO A 177 11.39 26.40 -2.52
CA PRO A 177 10.35 25.38 -2.58
C PRO A 177 10.61 24.40 -3.74
N LEU A 178 10.17 23.14 -3.60
CA LEU A 178 10.27 22.15 -4.68
C LEU A 178 9.22 22.43 -5.76
N ILE A 179 7.94 22.55 -5.37
CA ILE A 179 6.76 22.90 -6.20
C ILE A 179 5.72 23.62 -5.31
N ASP A 180 4.89 24.51 -5.89
CA ASP A 180 3.96 25.38 -5.15
C ASP A 180 2.58 24.77 -4.82
N THR A 181 2.24 23.57 -5.32
CA THR A 181 0.89 22.99 -5.15
C THR A 181 0.91 21.52 -4.75
N LEU A 182 0.16 21.21 -3.69
CA LEU A 182 -0.13 19.85 -3.20
C LEU A 182 -1.58 19.51 -3.55
N GLY A 183 -1.79 18.37 -4.20
CA GLY A 183 -3.10 17.72 -4.34
C GLY A 183 -3.10 16.40 -3.57
N GLU A 184 -4.26 15.92 -3.14
CA GLU A 184 -4.39 14.65 -2.42
C GLU A 184 -4.07 13.46 -3.33
N ALA A 185 -3.54 12.38 -2.77
CA ALA A 185 -3.34 11.14 -3.50
C ALA A 185 -4.70 10.52 -3.87
N GLU A 186 -4.86 10.12 -5.12
CA GLU A 186 -6.09 9.46 -5.57
C GLU A 186 -6.20 8.04 -4.98
N PRO A 187 -7.43 7.53 -4.72
CA PRO A 187 -7.65 6.16 -4.31
C PRO A 187 -7.08 5.15 -5.33
N LEU A 188 -6.81 3.92 -4.87
CA LEU A 188 -6.35 2.86 -5.77
C LEU A 188 -7.45 2.56 -6.80
N GLU A 189 -7.10 2.64 -8.08
CA GLU A 189 -8.00 2.34 -9.18
C GLU A 189 -8.33 0.84 -9.23
N ILE A 190 -9.62 0.51 -9.29
CA ILE A 190 -10.13 -0.86 -9.41
C ILE A 190 -10.81 -1.01 -10.77
N THR A 191 -10.21 -1.81 -11.65
CA THR A 191 -10.71 -2.00 -13.02
C THR A 191 -11.77 -3.10 -13.06
N ASP A 192 -12.73 -2.99 -14.01
CA ASP A 192 -13.74 -4.04 -14.22
C ASP A 192 -13.11 -5.40 -14.58
N GLU A 193 -11.94 -5.41 -15.24
CA GLU A 193 -11.20 -6.65 -15.53
C GLU A 193 -10.78 -7.38 -14.25
N LEU A 194 -10.26 -6.65 -13.27
CA LEU A 194 -9.91 -7.20 -11.95
C LEU A 194 -11.16 -7.74 -11.24
N LEU A 195 -12.27 -6.99 -11.26
CA LEU A 195 -13.52 -7.41 -10.64
C LEU A 195 -14.03 -8.72 -11.25
N ILE A 196 -13.99 -8.84 -12.58
CA ILE A 196 -14.35 -10.07 -13.29
C ILE A 196 -13.42 -11.23 -12.92
N ASP A 197 -12.10 -11.02 -12.90
CA ASP A 197 -11.11 -12.04 -12.51
C ASP A 197 -11.37 -12.56 -11.08
N LEU A 198 -11.82 -11.68 -10.18
CA LEU A 198 -12.18 -11.99 -8.80
C LEU A 198 -13.61 -12.54 -8.63
N ASN A 199 -14.40 -12.61 -9.70
CA ASN A 199 -15.85 -12.93 -9.69
C ASN A 199 -16.65 -11.98 -8.79
N LEU A 200 -16.36 -10.68 -8.90
CA LEU A 200 -17.05 -9.61 -8.19
C LEU A 200 -17.94 -8.79 -9.14
N PRO A 201 -18.98 -8.12 -8.62
CA PRO A 201 -19.78 -7.18 -9.40
C PRO A 201 -18.92 -6.06 -10.02
N VAL A 202 -19.20 -5.70 -11.29
CA VAL A 202 -18.52 -4.62 -12.02
C VAL A 202 -18.98 -3.24 -11.58
N SER A 203 -18.18 -2.21 -11.86
CA SER A 203 -18.38 -0.85 -11.33
C SER A 203 -19.67 -0.16 -11.77
N ALA A 204 -20.19 -0.47 -12.97
CA ALA A 204 -21.31 0.25 -13.58
C ALA A 204 -22.62 0.27 -12.77
N THR A 205 -22.78 -0.61 -11.78
CA THR A 205 -23.98 -0.72 -10.94
C THR A 205 -23.85 -0.04 -9.58
N PHE A 206 -22.72 0.60 -9.29
CA PHE A 206 -22.39 1.23 -8.01
C PHE A 206 -22.15 2.73 -8.20
N GLU A 207 -22.31 3.51 -7.14
CA GLU A 207 -21.96 4.93 -7.16
C GLU A 207 -20.44 5.09 -7.27
N SER A 208 -19.70 4.26 -6.52
CA SER A 208 -18.25 4.19 -6.66
C SER A 208 -17.71 2.79 -6.35
N VAL A 209 -16.60 2.44 -7.01
CA VAL A 209 -15.77 1.29 -6.67
C VAL A 209 -14.32 1.77 -6.59
N THR A 210 -13.75 1.70 -5.40
CA THR A 210 -12.39 2.17 -5.11
C THR A 210 -11.59 1.09 -4.41
N GLY A 211 -10.28 1.28 -4.34
CA GLY A 211 -9.36 0.37 -3.66
C GLY A 211 -8.60 1.07 -2.53
N LYS A 212 -8.22 0.28 -1.54
CA LYS A 212 -7.23 0.66 -0.53
C LYS A 212 -6.27 -0.50 -0.30
N VAL A 213 -4.97 -0.22 -0.34
CA VAL A 213 -3.94 -1.19 0.08
C VAL A 213 -3.99 -1.28 1.60
N LEU A 214 -3.96 -2.50 2.11
CA LEU A 214 -3.97 -2.78 3.54
C LEU A 214 -2.56 -3.05 4.04
N SER A 215 -2.31 -2.58 5.26
CA SER A 215 -0.97 -2.58 5.86
C SER A 215 -0.33 -3.94 6.06
N ASP A 216 -0.98 -5.09 5.97
CA ASP A 216 -0.25 -6.36 6.03
C ASP A 216 -0.96 -7.45 5.25
N PRO A 217 -0.24 -8.45 4.72
CA PRO A 217 -0.90 -9.65 4.23
C PRO A 217 -1.52 -10.43 5.39
N SER A 218 -2.64 -11.08 5.12
CA SER A 218 -3.47 -11.92 6.03
C SER A 218 -2.76 -13.07 6.78
N ILE A 219 -1.45 -13.27 6.57
CA ILE A 219 -0.68 -14.41 7.06
C ILE A 219 -0.29 -14.25 8.55
N ILE A 220 -0.50 -13.07 9.13
CA ILE A 220 -0.13 -12.76 10.53
C ILE A 220 -1.17 -13.32 11.51
N LYS A 221 -0.73 -13.89 12.64
CA LYS A 221 -1.62 -14.43 13.68
C LYS A 221 -2.68 -13.43 14.18
N GLU A 222 -2.34 -12.15 14.17
CA GLU A 222 -3.21 -11.01 14.47
C GLU A 222 -2.88 -9.91 13.46
N SER A 223 -3.81 -9.60 12.57
CA SER A 223 -3.61 -8.59 11.53
C SER A 223 -3.62 -7.19 12.14
N ARG A 224 -2.69 -6.35 11.68
CA ARG A 224 -2.60 -4.93 12.02
C ARG A 224 -3.53 -4.08 11.17
N ALA A 225 -3.83 -4.51 9.94
CA ALA A 225 -4.81 -3.84 9.07
C ALA A 225 -6.23 -3.80 9.65
N ARG A 226 -6.55 -4.56 10.71
CA ARG A 226 -7.87 -4.50 11.38
C ARG A 226 -8.34 -3.08 11.72
N GLY A 227 -7.40 -2.22 12.15
CA GLY A 227 -7.71 -0.82 12.49
C GLY A 227 -8.03 0.00 11.25
N GLU A 228 -7.31 -0.25 10.16
CA GLU A 228 -7.53 0.40 8.86
C GLU A 228 -8.87 -0.03 8.26
N ILE A 229 -9.17 -1.33 8.29
CA ILE A 229 -10.44 -1.89 7.80
C ILE A 229 -11.61 -1.28 8.58
N ASN A 230 -11.50 -1.22 9.91
CA ASN A 230 -12.54 -0.63 10.76
C ASN A 230 -12.74 0.88 10.53
N ALA A 231 -11.72 1.57 9.99
CA ALA A 231 -11.76 2.99 9.70
C ALA A 231 -12.24 3.33 8.27
N ILE A 232 -12.44 2.34 7.39
CA ILE A 232 -12.90 2.59 6.01
C ILE A 232 -14.30 3.23 6.02
N TYR A 233 -15.24 2.62 6.74
CA TYR A 233 -16.59 3.12 6.92
C TYR A 233 -16.94 3.22 8.40
N THR A 234 -17.50 4.36 8.79
CA THR A 234 -18.00 4.59 10.16
C THR A 234 -19.37 3.97 10.41
N ASP A 235 -20.05 3.54 9.34
CA ASP A 235 -21.35 2.89 9.38
C ASP A 235 -21.32 1.57 10.18
N GLU A 236 -22.50 1.08 10.56
CA GLU A 236 -22.60 -0.20 11.26
C GLU A 236 -22.18 -1.37 10.36
N LEU A 237 -21.32 -2.26 10.87
CA LEU A 237 -21.00 -3.54 10.21
C LEU A 237 -22.19 -4.50 10.39
N VAL A 238 -23.07 -4.51 9.41
CA VAL A 238 -24.36 -5.21 9.48
C VAL A 238 -24.29 -6.68 9.07
N GLN A 239 -23.27 -7.08 8.32
CA GLN A 239 -23.09 -8.48 7.92
C GLN A 239 -21.64 -8.75 7.48
N VAL A 240 -21.14 -9.94 7.81
CA VAL A 240 -19.87 -10.49 7.34
C VAL A 240 -20.15 -11.80 6.60
N ILE A 241 -19.56 -11.96 5.41
CA ILE A 241 -19.55 -13.22 4.67
C ILE A 241 -18.11 -13.68 4.50
N THR A 242 -17.79 -14.85 5.03
CA THR A 242 -16.41 -15.36 5.15
C THR A 242 -16.38 -16.90 5.12
N SER A 243 -15.19 -17.50 5.01
CA SER A 243 -14.98 -18.95 5.04
C SER A 243 -15.63 -19.64 6.25
N GLU A 244 -16.11 -20.87 6.05
CA GLU A 244 -16.61 -21.77 7.10
C GLU A 244 -15.59 -22.15 8.17
N ASP A 245 -14.30 -21.93 7.93
CA ASP A 245 -13.25 -22.21 8.90
C ASP A 245 -13.34 -21.34 10.17
N LEU A 246 -14.06 -20.22 10.12
CA LEU A 246 -14.30 -19.36 11.29
C LEU A 246 -15.50 -19.79 12.15
N ASP A 247 -16.16 -20.92 11.88
CA ASP A 247 -17.38 -21.39 12.57
C ASP A 247 -17.18 -21.45 14.10
N ASP A 248 -16.09 -22.09 14.54
CA ASP A 248 -15.77 -22.22 15.96
C ASP A 248 -15.38 -20.87 16.60
N PHE A 249 -14.78 -19.98 15.83
CA PHE A 249 -14.46 -18.62 16.30
C PHE A 249 -15.75 -17.82 16.53
N PHE A 250 -16.69 -17.83 15.58
CA PHE A 250 -17.96 -17.12 15.71
C PHE A 250 -18.81 -17.65 16.87
N LYS A 251 -18.86 -18.99 17.05
CA LYS A 251 -19.50 -19.61 18.22
C LYS A 251 -18.87 -19.15 19.53
N LYS A 252 -17.54 -19.14 19.61
CA LYS A 252 -16.80 -18.73 20.81
C LYS A 252 -17.06 -17.26 21.16
N GLU A 253 -17.07 -16.39 20.17
CA GLU A 253 -17.35 -14.95 20.34
C GLU A 253 -18.85 -14.65 20.48
N LYS A 254 -19.73 -15.66 20.43
CA LYS A 254 -21.19 -15.54 20.50
C LYS A 254 -21.73 -14.56 19.46
N ILE A 255 -21.28 -14.73 18.22
CA ILE A 255 -21.81 -14.02 17.06
C ILE A 255 -22.84 -14.96 16.42
N SER A 256 -24.04 -14.47 16.15
CA SER A 256 -25.04 -15.22 15.40
C SER A 256 -24.61 -15.31 13.94
N PHE A 257 -24.70 -16.51 13.36
CA PHE A 257 -24.43 -16.74 11.95
C PHE A 257 -25.23 -17.93 11.45
N ARG A 258 -25.29 -18.05 10.12
CA ARG A 258 -25.83 -19.20 9.40
C ARG A 258 -24.83 -19.65 8.34
N LYS A 259 -24.94 -20.91 7.91
CA LYS A 259 -24.12 -21.47 6.83
C LYS A 259 -24.91 -21.46 5.53
N GLU A 260 -24.36 -20.86 4.49
CA GLU A 260 -25.00 -20.78 3.17
C GLU A 260 -23.98 -21.11 2.07
N ASN A 261 -24.22 -22.19 1.32
CA ASN A 261 -23.42 -22.57 0.15
C ASN A 261 -21.89 -22.66 0.37
N GLY A 262 -21.46 -23.04 1.57
CA GLY A 262 -20.04 -23.13 1.93
C GLY A 262 -19.46 -21.85 2.55
N TRP A 263 -20.31 -20.91 2.98
CA TRP A 263 -19.94 -19.64 3.60
C TRP A 263 -20.60 -19.45 4.96
N LEU A 264 -19.93 -18.76 5.88
CA LEU A 264 -20.57 -18.18 7.07
C LEU A 264 -21.15 -16.83 6.72
N VAL A 265 -22.41 -16.64 7.07
CA VAL A 265 -23.12 -15.37 6.94
C VAL A 265 -23.51 -14.91 8.33
N SER A 266 -22.89 -13.83 8.80
CA SER A 266 -23.16 -13.31 10.14
C SER A 266 -24.42 -12.44 10.18
N GLU A 267 -24.98 -12.29 11.37
CA GLU A 267 -25.79 -11.11 11.69
C GLU A 267 -24.89 -9.89 11.98
N ALA A 268 -25.48 -8.76 12.35
CA ALA A 268 -24.75 -7.54 12.67
C ALA A 268 -23.70 -7.78 13.76
N ILE A 269 -22.54 -7.15 13.59
CA ILE A 269 -21.39 -7.30 14.47
C ILE A 269 -21.36 -6.16 15.50
N PRO A 270 -21.49 -6.46 16.80
CA PRO A 270 -21.36 -5.47 17.86
C PRO A 270 -20.01 -4.76 17.79
N GLU A 271 -20.02 -3.45 18.02
CA GLU A 271 -18.84 -2.58 17.92
C GLU A 271 -17.67 -3.10 18.76
N GLU A 272 -17.93 -3.55 19.99
CA GLU A 272 -16.91 -4.05 20.92
C GLU A 272 -16.23 -5.35 20.48
N LYS A 273 -16.75 -6.03 19.45
CA LYS A 273 -16.17 -7.26 18.88
C LYS A 273 -15.52 -7.04 17.52
N ARG A 274 -15.73 -5.89 16.87
CA ARG A 274 -15.31 -5.65 15.48
C ARG A 274 -13.83 -5.88 15.26
N GLU A 275 -12.96 -5.31 16.09
CA GLU A 275 -11.50 -5.45 15.90
C GLU A 275 -11.05 -6.91 15.83
N ARG A 276 -11.56 -7.75 16.74
CA ARG A 276 -11.19 -9.17 16.80
C ARG A 276 -11.72 -9.96 15.61
N ILE A 277 -12.94 -9.63 15.17
CA ILE A 277 -13.57 -10.27 14.01
C ILE A 277 -12.84 -9.87 12.73
N LEU A 278 -12.60 -8.57 12.53
CA LEU A 278 -11.88 -8.06 11.38
C LEU A 278 -10.47 -8.64 11.28
N SER A 279 -9.77 -8.80 12.41
CA SER A 279 -8.49 -9.50 12.39
C SER A 279 -8.60 -10.95 11.93
N ARG A 280 -9.65 -11.69 12.28
CA ARG A 280 -9.82 -13.09 11.88
C ARG A 280 -10.30 -13.23 10.43
N CYS A 281 -11.24 -12.38 10.05
CA CYS A 281 -11.75 -12.27 8.69
C CYS A 281 -10.65 -11.89 7.71
N HIS A 282 -9.81 -10.91 8.06
CA HIS A 282 -8.67 -10.56 7.23
C HIS A 282 -7.72 -11.73 7.08
N ASN A 283 -7.42 -12.48 8.16
CA ASN A 283 -6.57 -13.66 8.05
C ASN A 283 -7.13 -14.75 7.13
N GLU A 284 -8.46 -14.92 7.10
CA GLU A 284 -9.08 -15.87 6.17
C GLU A 284 -9.17 -15.39 4.73
N ALA A 285 -8.93 -14.10 4.47
CA ALA A 285 -8.83 -13.57 3.12
C ALA A 285 -7.70 -14.22 2.30
N LEU A 286 -6.77 -14.95 2.94
CA LEU A 286 -5.76 -15.79 2.29
C LEU A 286 -6.37 -16.98 1.53
N ILE A 287 -7.48 -17.52 2.04
CA ILE A 287 -8.11 -18.72 1.50
C ILE A 287 -9.26 -18.35 0.56
N GLU A 288 -10.13 -17.46 1.03
CA GLU A 288 -11.30 -17.00 0.30
C GLU A 288 -11.55 -15.50 0.53
N LEU A 289 -12.08 -14.81 -0.49
CA LEU A 289 -12.51 -13.40 -0.34
C LEU A 289 -13.44 -13.25 0.88
N THR A 290 -13.22 -12.20 1.65
CA THR A 290 -14.11 -11.87 2.79
C THR A 290 -14.88 -10.60 2.49
N PHE A 291 -16.19 -10.62 2.72
CA PHE A 291 -17.10 -9.52 2.42
C PHE A 291 -17.61 -8.92 3.73
N LEU A 292 -17.47 -7.60 3.86
CA LEU A 292 -17.87 -6.83 5.03
C LEU A 292 -18.90 -5.79 4.58
N PHE A 293 -20.15 -5.95 4.99
CA PHE A 293 -21.25 -5.08 4.57
C PHE A 293 -21.61 -4.07 5.65
N TYR A 294 -21.74 -2.82 5.24
CA TYR A 294 -21.97 -1.69 6.14
C TYR A 294 -23.24 -0.93 5.77
N GLY A 295 -23.85 -0.29 6.76
CA GLY A 295 -25.00 0.62 6.59
C GLY A 295 -26.33 -0.09 6.36
N SER A 296 -26.43 -0.94 5.33
CA SER A 296 -27.64 -1.71 5.03
C SER A 296 -27.33 -3.16 4.66
N THR A 297 -28.22 -4.08 5.04
CA THR A 297 -28.04 -5.51 4.73
C THR A 297 -28.16 -5.71 3.21
N PRO A 298 -27.18 -6.38 2.58
CA PRO A 298 -27.19 -6.59 1.14
C PRO A 298 -28.24 -7.63 0.72
N LYS A 299 -28.56 -7.67 -0.57
CA LYS A 299 -29.15 -8.87 -1.19
C LYS A 299 -28.01 -9.74 -1.68
N VAL A 300 -27.95 -10.98 -1.22
CA VAL A 300 -26.87 -11.92 -1.58
C VAL A 300 -27.46 -13.16 -2.25
N SER A 301 -26.84 -13.56 -3.34
CA SER A 301 -27.06 -14.81 -4.03
C SER A 301 -25.73 -15.54 -4.20
N TYR A 302 -25.76 -16.80 -4.63
CA TYR A 302 -24.56 -17.63 -4.73
C TYR A 302 -24.46 -18.28 -6.10
N GLU A 303 -23.33 -18.06 -6.76
CA GLU A 303 -23.06 -18.61 -8.08
C GLU A 303 -21.94 -19.65 -8.03
N LYS A 304 -22.08 -20.68 -8.87
CA LYS A 304 -21.13 -21.78 -8.91
C LYS A 304 -19.81 -21.32 -9.55
N LYS A 305 -18.68 -21.50 -8.87
CA LYS A 305 -17.36 -21.15 -9.42
C LYS A 305 -17.07 -22.05 -10.63
N GLN A 306 -16.92 -21.47 -11.82
CA GLN A 306 -16.50 -22.20 -13.02
C GLN A 306 -14.96 -22.35 -13.02
N ASN A 307 -14.44 -23.51 -13.42
CA ASN A 307 -12.99 -23.77 -13.59
C ASN A 307 -12.07 -23.70 -12.36
N GLN A 308 -12.49 -24.24 -11.20
CA GLN A 308 -11.56 -24.45 -10.09
C GLN A 308 -10.52 -25.55 -10.43
N ARG A 309 -9.22 -25.20 -10.40
CA ARG A 309 -8.11 -26.17 -10.44
C ARG A 309 -8.19 -27.10 -9.22
N PHE A 310 -7.77 -28.36 -9.38
CA PHE A 310 -7.97 -29.44 -8.39
C PHE A 310 -7.52 -29.10 -6.95
N TRP A 311 -6.44 -28.32 -6.79
CA TRP A 311 -5.93 -27.93 -5.46
C TRP A 311 -6.76 -26.85 -4.79
N ASN A 312 -7.36 -25.91 -5.54
CA ASN A 312 -8.23 -24.87 -4.98
C ASN A 312 -9.56 -25.47 -4.49
N LYS A 313 -10.01 -26.60 -5.05
CA LYS A 313 -11.27 -27.26 -4.66
C LYS A 313 -11.30 -27.79 -3.22
N LEU A 314 -10.15 -28.04 -2.60
CA LEU A 314 -10.06 -28.65 -1.27
C LEU A 314 -10.18 -27.64 -0.13
N MET A 315 -9.80 -26.38 -0.37
CA MET A 315 -9.74 -25.33 0.65
C MET A 315 -10.72 -24.18 0.38
N SER A 316 -11.33 -24.11 -0.81
CA SER A 316 -12.24 -23.02 -1.18
C SER A 316 -13.67 -23.55 -1.41
N SER A 317 -14.66 -22.75 -1.03
CA SER A 317 -16.08 -23.00 -1.26
C SER A 317 -16.37 -23.22 -2.75
N HIS A 318 -17.40 -24.01 -3.03
CA HIS A 318 -17.79 -24.32 -4.41
C HIS A 318 -18.55 -23.19 -5.10
N PHE A 319 -19.08 -22.25 -4.32
CA PHE A 319 -19.87 -21.10 -4.74
C PHE A 319 -19.16 -19.81 -4.36
N HIS A 320 -19.43 -18.72 -5.06
CA HIS A 320 -19.01 -17.39 -4.65
C HIS A 320 -20.24 -16.50 -4.40
N PRO A 321 -20.19 -15.57 -3.43
CA PRO A 321 -21.26 -14.62 -3.18
C PRO A 321 -21.36 -13.61 -4.33
N VAL A 322 -22.57 -13.32 -4.76
CA VAL A 322 -22.92 -12.22 -5.66
C VAL A 322 -23.89 -11.32 -4.92
N PHE A 323 -23.62 -10.02 -4.85
CA PHE A 323 -24.37 -9.10 -4.01
C PHE A 323 -24.86 -7.86 -4.75
N GLU A 324 -25.98 -7.32 -4.27
CA GLU A 324 -26.49 -5.99 -4.58
C GLU A 324 -26.58 -5.17 -3.30
N LEU A 325 -26.20 -3.91 -3.36
CA LEU A 325 -26.34 -2.94 -2.27
C LEU A 325 -27.65 -2.19 -2.42
N ASN A 326 -28.34 -1.95 -1.30
CA ASN A 326 -29.46 -1.02 -1.25
C ASN A 326 -28.92 0.40 -1.02
N ASP A 327 -29.75 1.43 -1.22
CA ASP A 327 -29.38 2.83 -0.96
C ASP A 327 -28.67 3.01 0.39
N GLY A 328 -27.47 3.60 0.37
CA GLY A 328 -26.62 3.81 1.55
C GLY A 328 -25.93 2.55 2.09
N GLY A 329 -26.09 1.41 1.44
CA GLY A 329 -25.32 0.20 1.72
C GLY A 329 -23.92 0.29 1.13
N LYS A 330 -22.94 -0.26 1.83
CA LYS A 330 -21.53 -0.27 1.40
C LYS A 330 -20.94 -1.65 1.58
N CYS A 331 -19.92 -2.00 0.82
CA CYS A 331 -19.21 -3.26 0.98
C CYS A 331 -17.70 -3.04 0.94
N VAL A 332 -16.97 -3.69 1.84
CA VAL A 332 -15.53 -3.90 1.73
C VAL A 332 -15.28 -5.37 1.42
N VAL A 333 -14.65 -5.65 0.29
CA VAL A 333 -14.17 -6.99 -0.07
C VAL A 333 -12.67 -7.06 0.18
N LEU A 334 -12.26 -7.93 1.10
CA LEU A 334 -10.85 -8.24 1.32
C LEU A 334 -10.40 -9.22 0.24
N ALA A 335 -9.55 -8.73 -0.66
CA ALA A 335 -9.10 -9.41 -1.87
C ALA A 335 -7.56 -9.46 -1.95
N LEU A 336 -7.06 -10.21 -2.94
CA LEU A 336 -5.63 -10.41 -3.18
C LEU A 336 -4.89 -10.83 -1.91
N ASP A 337 -5.31 -11.96 -1.33
CA ASP A 337 -4.78 -12.51 -0.08
C ASP A 337 -4.93 -11.56 1.13
N GLY A 338 -5.94 -10.69 1.09
CA GLY A 338 -6.21 -9.67 2.10
C GLY A 338 -5.41 -8.38 1.93
N GLN A 339 -4.52 -8.28 0.96
CA GLN A 339 -3.67 -7.09 0.77
C GLN A 339 -4.45 -5.88 0.26
N VAL A 340 -5.63 -6.08 -0.33
CA VAL A 340 -6.45 -4.99 -0.89
C VAL A 340 -7.87 -5.05 -0.36
N ALA A 341 -8.36 -3.92 0.14
CA ALA A 341 -9.75 -3.67 0.43
C ALA A 341 -10.41 -2.99 -0.78
N ILE A 342 -11.26 -3.74 -1.51
CA ILE A 342 -12.10 -3.19 -2.58
C ILE A 342 -13.37 -2.65 -1.94
N CYS A 343 -13.61 -1.36 -2.09
CA CYS A 343 -14.67 -0.60 -1.45
C CYS A 343 -15.75 -0.28 -2.48
N TYR A 344 -16.97 -0.76 -2.23
CA TYR A 344 -18.18 -0.48 -3.00
C TYR A 344 -19.06 0.48 -2.22
N GLU A 345 -19.61 1.48 -2.90
CA GLU A 345 -20.68 2.37 -2.44
C GLU A 345 -21.87 2.38 -3.41
#